data_AF-A0A924P0E7-F1
#
_entry.id   AF-A0A924P0E7-F1
#
_cell.length_a   1.000
_cell.length_b   1.000
_cell.length_c   1.000
_cell.angle_alpha   90.00
_cell.angle_beta   90.00
_cell.angle_gamma   90.00
#
_symmetry.space_group_name_H-M   'P 1'
#
loop_
_entity.id
_entity.type
_entity.pdbx_description
1 polymer ?
#
loop_
_entity_poly.entity_id
_entity_poly.type
_entity_poly.pdbx_seq_one_letter_code
_entity_poly.pdbx_strand_id
1 'polypeptide(L)' 'MQPLKYLGAYSDQTRAQVAQLIEQDRLADVLKQRYAAAHGIRTDKALYDYVQELKTQ' A
#
# COMPACT_ATOMS: atom_id res chain seq x y z
N MET A 1 7.68 -17.97 4.76
CA MET A 1 6.94 -16.75 4.34
C MET A 1 7.03 -16.63 2.83
N GLN A 2 5.93 -16.42 2.10
CA GLN A 2 6.04 -16.17 0.67
C GLN A 2 6.70 -14.80 0.44
N PRO A 3 7.61 -14.66 -0.55
CA PRO A 3 8.24 -13.38 -0.83
C PRO A 3 7.17 -12.36 -1.22
N LEU A 4 7.15 -11.23 -0.52
CA LEU A 4 6.25 -10.12 -0.81
C LEU A 4 6.71 -9.45 -2.12
N LYS A 5 6.18 -9.94 -3.25
CA LYS A 5 6.56 -9.55 -4.62
C LYS A 5 6.66 -8.04 -4.79
N TYR A 6 5.74 -7.30 -4.19
CA TYR A 6 5.66 -5.84 -4.32
C TYR A 6 6.58 -5.09 -3.34
N LEU A 7 7.09 -5.74 -2.29
CA LEU A 7 8.05 -5.16 -1.33
C LEU A 7 9.51 -5.37 -1.73
N GLY A 8 9.77 -6.14 -2.79
CA GLY A 8 11.13 -6.46 -3.24
C GLY A 8 11.97 -5.25 -3.64
N ALA A 9 11.34 -4.17 -4.10
CA ALA A 9 12.03 -2.93 -4.49
C ALA A 9 12.21 -1.92 -3.34
N TYR A 10 11.68 -2.19 -2.14
CA TYR A 10 11.79 -1.29 -0.98
C TYR A 10 13.05 -1.55 -0.17
N SER A 11 13.42 -0.64 0.72
CA SER A 11 14.60 -0.79 1.59
C SER A 11 14.51 -2.01 2.51
N ASP A 12 15.68 -2.53 2.93
CA ASP A 12 15.77 -3.63 3.91
C ASP A 12 15.04 -3.30 5.21
N GLN A 13 15.15 -2.06 5.67
CA GLN A 13 14.43 -1.58 6.86
C GLN A 13 12.91 -1.74 6.71
N THR A 14 12.36 -1.39 5.55
CA THR A 14 10.92 -1.52 5.29
C THR A 14 10.50 -2.98 5.25
N ARG A 15 11.31 -3.83 4.58
CA ARG A 15 11.05 -5.27 4.53
C ARG A 15 11.07 -5.92 5.91
N ALA A 16 12.05 -5.55 6.75
CA ALA A 16 12.16 -6.06 8.12
C ALA A 16 10.98 -5.64 8.99
N GLN A 17 10.58 -4.36 8.93
CA GLN A 17 9.42 -3.88 9.68
C GLN A 17 8.14 -4.61 9.28
N VAL A 18 7.89 -4.80 7.98
CA VAL A 18 6.71 -5.52 7.50
C VAL A 18 6.76 -6.99 7.93
N ALA A 19 7.91 -7.65 7.86
CA ALA A 19 8.06 -9.03 8.31
C ALA A 19 7.70 -9.18 9.80
N GLN A 20 8.23 -8.30 10.65
CA GLN A 20 7.92 -8.29 12.08
C GLN A 20 6.43 -8.05 12.37
N LEU A 21 5.79 -7.15 11.62
CA LEU A 21 4.35 -6.89 11.77
C LEU A 21 3.48 -8.07 11.34
N ILE A 22 3.92 -8.85 10.35
CA ILE A 22 3.24 -10.08 9.92
C ILE A 22 3.39 -11.16 10.97
N GLU A 23 4.60 -11.36 11.53
CA GLU A 23 4.83 -12.33 12.61
C GLU A 23 3.99 -12.04 13.85
N GLN A 24 3.72 -10.77 14.12
CA GLN A 24 2.90 -10.33 15.24
C GLN A 24 1.39 -10.32 14.95
N ASP A 25 0.96 -10.63 13.73
CA ASP A 25 -0.44 -10.49 13.27
C ASP A 25 -1.04 -9.08 13.45
N ARG A 26 -0.19 -8.04 13.41
CA ARG A 26 -0.56 -6.63 13.67
C ARG A 26 -0.52 -5.74 12.43
N LEU A 27 -0.12 -6.29 11.28
CA LEU A 27 0.03 -5.52 10.05
C LEU A 27 -1.28 -4.82 9.65
N ALA A 28 -2.42 -5.52 9.75
CA ALA A 28 -3.72 -4.97 9.36
C ALA A 28 -4.12 -3.75 10.21
N ASP A 29 -3.88 -3.80 11.51
CA ASP A 29 -4.22 -2.70 12.43
C ASP A 29 -3.36 -1.47 12.18
N VAL A 30 -2.05 -1.67 11.98
CA VAL A 30 -1.13 -0.58 11.65
C VAL A 30 -1.53 0.10 10.33
N LEU A 31 -1.90 -0.69 9.32
CA LEU A 31 -2.36 -0.15 8.04
C LEU A 31 -3.67 0.62 8.18
N LYS A 32 -4.64 0.12 8.96
CA LYS A 32 -5.91 0.82 9.23
C LYS A 32 -5.70 2.12 10.01
N GLN A 33 -4.78 2.12 10.98
CA GLN A 33 -4.46 3.33 11.75
C GLN A 33 -3.81 4.40 10.87
N ARG A 34 -2.92 4.01 9.96
CA ARG A 34 -2.22 4.94 9.06
C ARG A 34 -3.08 5.38 7.87
N TYR A 35 -3.91 4.49 7.36
CA TYR A 35 -4.77 4.68 6.20
C TYR A 35 -6.19 4.24 6.56
N ALA A 36 -6.96 5.15 7.14
CA ALA A 36 -8.30 4.87 7.65
C ALA A 36 -9.30 4.47 6.56
N ALA A 37 -9.10 4.94 5.32
CA ALA A 37 -9.90 4.58 4.16
C ALA A 37 -9.05 3.81 3.16
N ALA A 38 -9.65 2.79 2.54
CA ALA A 38 -9.06 2.14 1.38
C ALA A 38 -8.95 3.14 0.22
N HIS A 39 -7.93 2.97 -0.63
CA HIS A 39 -7.82 3.76 -1.85
C HIS A 39 -9.04 3.54 -2.75
N GLY A 40 -9.71 4.64 -3.14
CA GLY A 40 -10.89 4.61 -4.02
C GLY A 40 -10.56 4.34 -5.49
N ILE A 41 -9.32 4.64 -5.92
CA ILE A 41 -8.84 4.42 -7.28
C ILE A 41 -8.30 3.00 -7.37
N ARG A 42 -9.10 2.08 -7.94
CA ARG A 42 -8.79 0.64 -8.00
C ARG A 42 -8.85 0.04 -9.39
N THR A 43 -9.18 0.86 -10.40
CA THR A 43 -9.27 0.44 -11.80
C THR A 43 -8.51 1.41 -12.68
N ASP A 44 -8.05 0.94 -13.84
CA ASP A 44 -7.34 1.77 -14.82
C ASP A 44 -8.20 2.95 -15.27
N LYS A 45 -9.52 2.76 -15.39
CA LYS A 45 -10.48 3.83 -15.68
C LYS A 45 -10.48 4.90 -14.59
N ALA A 46 -10.62 4.50 -13.32
CA ALA A 46 -10.62 5.43 -12.20
C ALA A 46 -9.28 6.18 -12.09
N LEU A 47 -8.16 5.52 -12.41
CA LEU A 47 -6.84 6.15 -12.44
C LEU A 47 -6.74 7.16 -13.59
N TYR A 48 -7.22 6.79 -14.78
CA TYR A 48 -7.27 7.70 -15.93
C TYR A 48 -8.10 8.95 -15.62
N ASP A 49 -9.32 8.77 -15.12
CA ASP A 49 -10.24 9.86 -14.78
C ASP A 49 -9.59 10.81 -13.76
N TYR A 50 -9.00 10.26 -12.68
CA TYR A 50 -8.27 11.04 -11.68
C TYR A 50 -7.11 11.86 -12.26
N VAL A 51 -6.33 11.29 -13.19
CA VAL A 51 -5.21 12.01 -13.82
C VAL A 51 -5.71 13.11 -14.76
N GLN A 52 -6.82 12.91 -15.48
CA GLN A 52 -7.41 13.95 -16.32
C GLN A 52 -7.94 15.12 -15.49
N GLU A 53 -8.59 14.84 -14.37
CA GLU A 53 -9.02 15.87 -13.41
C GLU A 53 -7.81 16.67 -12.90
N LEU A 54 -6.73 15.99 -12.49
CA LEU A 54 -5.51 16.64 -11.98
C LEU A 54 -4.84 17.54 -13.04
N LYS A 55 -4.90 17.16 -14.32
CA LYS A 55 -4.35 17.96 -15.43
C LYS A 55 -5.18 19.20 -15.79
N THR A 56 -6.45 19.21 -15.40
CA THR A 56 -7.40 20.29 -15.73
C THR A 56 -7.47 21.36 -14.63
N GLN A 57 -6.80 21.13 -13.49
CA GLN A 57 -6.45 22.17 -12.51
C GLN A 57 -5.27 23.02 -12.98
#